data_AF-A0A914ZUS4-F1
#
_entry.id   AF-A0A914ZUS4-F1
#
_cell.length_a   1.000
_cell.length_b   1.000
_cell.length_c   1.000
_cell.angle_alpha   90.00
_cell.angle_beta   90.00
_cell.angle_gamma   90.00
#
_symmetry.space_group_name_H-M   'P 1'
#
loop_
_entity.id
_entity.type
_entity.pdbx_description
1 polymer ?
#
loop_
_entity_poly.entity_id
_entity_poly.type
_entity_poly.pdbx_seq_one_letter_code
_entity_poly.pdbx_strand_id
1 'polypeptide(L)'
;VASLTISYSRSEVIDFTVPYMHLGISILFKKPEATDPSFFAFMSPLSMDVWISILIAYVVTSLAIWLLAAVSPYERLDSNIGGASSLPNQFTLLNSFWFTVGSLMQQV
;
A
#
# COMPACT_ATOMS: atom_id res chain seq x y z
N VAL A 1 -23.80 2.91 -55.50
CA VAL A 1 -22.47 2.51 -54.96
C VAL A 1 -22.69 1.75 -53.66
N ALA A 2 -22.02 0.61 -53.47
CA ALA A 2 -22.21 -0.28 -52.32
C ALA A 2 -20.85 -0.65 -51.70
N SER A 3 -20.80 -0.92 -50.39
CA SER A 3 -19.59 -1.39 -49.71
C SER A 3 -19.39 -2.88 -49.97
N LEU A 4 -18.34 -3.22 -50.73
CA LEU A 4 -18.02 -4.60 -51.08
C LEU A 4 -16.52 -4.82 -50.93
N THR A 5 -16.15 -5.76 -50.05
CA THR A 5 -14.76 -6.13 -49.82
C THR A 5 -14.26 -7.08 -50.90
N ILE A 6 -13.17 -6.72 -51.57
CA ILE A 6 -12.50 -7.57 -52.56
C ILE A 6 -11.92 -8.79 -51.85
N SER A 7 -12.28 -9.98 -52.31
CA SER A 7 -11.77 -11.27 -51.82
C SER A 7 -11.42 -12.17 -52.99
N TYR A 8 -10.46 -13.09 -52.81
CA TYR A 8 -9.95 -13.97 -53.86
C TYR A 8 -11.04 -14.82 -54.52
N SER A 9 -11.93 -15.42 -53.72
CA SER A 9 -13.03 -16.24 -54.26
C SER A 9 -14.03 -15.45 -55.09
N ARG A 10 -14.10 -14.12 -54.90
CA ARG A 10 -15.00 -13.26 -55.67
C ARG A 10 -14.38 -12.80 -56.99
N SER A 11 -13.06 -12.64 -57.05
CA SER A 11 -12.37 -12.24 -58.28
C SER A 11 -12.34 -13.33 -59.36
N GLU A 12 -12.72 -14.57 -59.05
CA GLU A 12 -12.81 -15.66 -60.04
C GLU A 12 -14.08 -15.57 -60.91
N VAL A 13 -15.14 -14.92 -60.40
CA VAL A 13 -16.46 -14.90 -61.05
C VAL A 13 -16.83 -13.50 -61.57
N ILE A 14 -16.21 -12.45 -61.03
CA ILE A 14 -16.45 -11.05 -61.41
C ILE A 14 -15.15 -10.23 -61.36
N ASP A 15 -15.05 -9.21 -62.21
CA ASP A 15 -13.92 -8.27 -62.23
C ASP A 15 -14.15 -7.07 -61.30
N PHE A 16 -13.07 -6.59 -60.66
CA PHE A 16 -13.06 -5.42 -59.78
C PHE A 16 -12.21 -4.29 -60.38
N THR A 17 -12.62 -3.04 -60.14
CA THR A 17 -11.79 -1.85 -60.41
C THR A 17 -10.81 -1.59 -59.26
N VAL A 18 -9.88 -0.65 -59.46
CA VAL A 18 -8.95 -0.21 -58.42
C VAL A 18 -9.74 0.30 -57.20
N PRO A 19 -9.41 -0.17 -55.98
CA PRO A 19 -10.13 0.23 -54.78
C PRO A 19 -10.01 1.74 -54.54
N TYR A 20 -11.15 2.39 -54.31
CA TYR A 20 -11.18 3.84 -54.00
C TYR A 20 -10.95 4.13 -52.50
N MET A 21 -11.00 3.09 -51.64
CA MET A 21 -10.86 3.21 -50.20
C MET A 21 -10.13 1.98 -49.64
N HIS A 22 -9.08 2.20 -48.84
CA HIS A 22 -8.35 1.14 -48.16
C HIS A 22 -8.82 1.03 -46.71
N LEU A 23 -9.54 -0.05 -46.38
CA LEU A 23 -10.08 -0.32 -45.06
C LEU A 23 -9.58 -1.67 -44.54
N GLY A 24 -9.42 -1.78 -43.22
CA GLY A 24 -9.10 -3.02 -42.52
C GLY A 24 -10.17 -3.38 -41.49
N ILE A 25 -10.01 -4.55 -40.86
CA ILE A 25 -10.87 -4.99 -39.75
C ILE A 25 -10.42 -4.26 -38.49
N SER A 26 -11.36 -3.67 -37.75
CA SER A 26 -11.11 -3.05 -36.45
C SER A 26 -12.06 -3.63 -35.40
N ILE A 27 -11.57 -3.77 -34.18
CA ILE A 27 -12.36 -4.24 -33.04
C ILE A 27 -12.84 -3.02 -32.26
N LEU A 28 -14.15 -2.84 -32.20
CA LEU A 28 -14.78 -1.79 -31.41
C LEU A 28 -15.17 -2.34 -30.04
N PHE A 29 -14.64 -1.77 -28.96
CA PHE A 29 -15.04 -2.07 -27.59
C PHE A 29 -15.67 -0.85 -26.92
N LYS A 30 -16.58 -1.10 -25.98
CA LYS A 30 -17.18 -0.05 -25.15
C LYS A 30 -16.07 0.63 -24.35
N LYS A 31 -16.09 1.97 -24.28
CA LYS A 31 -15.19 2.73 -23.40
C LYS A 31 -15.30 2.16 -21.98
N PRO A 32 -14.19 1.72 -21.35
CA PRO A 32 -14.25 1.27 -19.97
C PRO A 32 -14.73 2.43 -19.10
N GLU A 33 -15.65 2.14 -18.21
CA GLU A 33 -16.10 3.11 -17.21
C GLU A 33 -14.88 3.46 -16.36
N ALA A 34 -14.56 4.76 -16.28
CA ALA A 34 -13.45 5.20 -15.45
C ALA A 34 -13.85 4.91 -14.01
N THR A 35 -13.23 3.90 -13.40
CA THR A 35 -13.38 3.66 -11.97
C THR A 35 -12.86 4.90 -11.26
N ASP A 36 -13.72 5.57 -10.50
CA ASP A 36 -13.31 6.73 -9.71
C ASP A 36 -12.10 6.35 -8.85
N PRO A 37 -11.08 7.22 -8.75
CA PRO A 37 -9.91 6.92 -7.95
C PRO A 37 -10.37 6.73 -6.51
N SER A 38 -10.29 5.49 -6.02
CA SER A 38 -10.63 5.18 -4.64
C SER A 38 -9.77 6.04 -3.72
N PHE A 39 -10.37 6.70 -2.73
CA PHE A 39 -9.65 7.51 -1.73
C PHE A 39 -8.52 6.74 -1.02
N PHE A 40 -8.58 5.41 -1.02
CA PHE A 40 -7.61 4.49 -0.45
C PHE A 40 -6.66 3.86 -1.46
N ALA A 41 -6.52 4.41 -2.68
CA ALA A 41 -5.58 3.91 -3.69
C ALA A 41 -4.15 3.86 -3.15
N PHE A 42 -3.78 4.77 -2.25
CA PHE A 42 -2.49 4.80 -1.56
C PHE A 42 -2.27 3.60 -0.61
N MET A 43 -3.34 3.00 -0.09
CA MET A 43 -3.26 1.76 0.69
C MET A 43 -3.30 0.49 -0.16
N SER A 44 -3.68 0.58 -1.45
CA SER A 44 -3.70 -0.60 -2.34
C SER A 44 -2.38 -1.35 -2.55
N PRO A 45 -1.17 -0.73 -2.48
CA PRO A 45 0.07 -1.50 -2.61
C PRO A 45 0.32 -2.44 -1.42
N LEU A 46 -0.37 -2.25 -0.29
CA LEU A 46 -0.20 -3.05 0.92
C LEU A 46 -1.52 -3.77 1.27
N SER A 47 -1.50 -5.10 1.35
CA SER A 47 -2.69 -5.88 1.69
C SER A 47 -3.24 -5.51 3.08
N MET A 48 -4.56 -5.62 3.25
CA MET A 48 -5.25 -5.40 4.53
C MET A 48 -4.70 -6.30 5.65
N ASP A 49 -4.22 -7.50 5.31
CA ASP A 49 -3.58 -8.41 6.27
C ASP A 49 -2.31 -7.81 6.88
N VAL A 50 -1.51 -7.10 6.07
CA VAL A 50 -0.27 -6.49 6.56
C VAL A 50 -0.59 -5.30 7.47
N TRP A 51 -1.60 -4.50 7.13
CA TRP A 51 -2.08 -3.43 8.00
C TRP A 51 -2.52 -3.94 9.39
N ILE A 52 -3.25 -5.05 9.42
CA ILE A 52 -3.65 -5.70 10.68
C ILE A 52 -2.42 -6.20 11.43
N SER A 53 -1.44 -6.79 10.73
CA SER A 53 -0.20 -7.26 11.35
C SER A 53 0.61 -6.13 12.00
N ILE A 54 0.65 -4.94 11.38
CA ILE A 54 1.31 -3.75 11.93
C ILE A 54 0.63 -3.30 13.22
N LEU A 55 -0.71 -3.29 13.26
CA LEU A 55 -1.47 -2.92 14.44
C LEU A 55 -1.21 -3.91 15.60
N ILE A 56 -1.21 -5.21 15.31
CA ILE A 56 -0.90 -6.26 16.29
C ILE A 56 0.53 -6.11 16.81
N ALA A 57 1.51 -5.96 15.92
CA ALA A 57 2.91 -5.78 16.29
C ALA A 57 3.11 -4.54 17.16
N TYR A 58 2.40 -3.45 16.88
CA TYR A 58 2.43 -2.23 17.68
C TYR A 58 1.92 -2.47 19.11
N VAL A 59 0.79 -3.14 19.27
CA VAL A 59 0.23 -3.49 20.59
C VAL A 59 1.18 -4.41 21.37
N VAL A 60 1.72 -5.44 20.72
CA VAL A 60 2.67 -6.38 21.35
C VAL A 60 3.93 -5.67 21.81
N THR A 61 4.49 -4.77 20.99
CA THR A 61 5.70 -4.02 21.34
C THR A 61 5.44 -3.09 22.53
N SER A 62 4.29 -2.39 22.55
CA SER A 62 3.89 -1.54 23.67
C SER A 62 3.74 -2.33 24.98
N LEU A 63 3.11 -3.50 24.92
CA LEU A 63 2.99 -4.41 26.07
C LEU A 63 4.34 -4.95 26.53
N ALA A 64 5.23 -5.32 25.59
CA ALA A 64 6.56 -5.80 25.93
C ALA A 64 7.37 -4.72 26.69
N ILE A 65 7.32 -3.48 26.24
CA ILE A 65 7.99 -2.36 26.91
C ILE A 65 7.36 -2.09 28.30
N TRP A 66 6.04 -2.15 28.41
CA TRP A 66 5.35 -2.02 29.71
C TRP A 66 5.77 -3.11 30.70
N LEU A 67 5.85 -4.37 30.24
CA LEU A 67 6.32 -5.49 31.06
C LEU A 67 7.78 -5.33 31.48
N LEU A 68 8.66 -4.90 30.56
CA LEU A 68 10.06 -4.62 30.87
C LEU A 68 10.21 -3.51 31.93
N ALA A 69 9.39 -2.47 31.84
CA ALA A 69 9.36 -1.40 32.85
C ALA A 69 8.82 -1.92 34.21
N ALA A 70 7.80 -2.78 34.21
CA ALA A 70 7.26 -3.39 35.43
C ALA A 70 8.24 -4.36 36.10
N VAL A 71 9.03 -5.09 35.30
CA VAL A 71 10.07 -6.04 35.74
C VAL A 71 11.43 -5.36 35.95
N SER A 72 11.53 -4.05 35.79
CA SER A 72 12.70 -3.24 36.15
C SER A 72 12.52 -2.61 37.55
N PRO A 73 12.69 -3.37 38.65
CA PRO A 73 12.78 -2.81 40.01
C PRO A 73 14.14 -2.14 40.27
N TYR A 74 14.95 -1.88 39.24
CA TYR A 74 16.30 -1.33 39.41
C TYR A 74 16.29 0.14 39.85
N GLU A 75 15.25 0.91 39.51
CA GLU A 75 15.06 2.28 40.05
C GLU A 75 14.61 2.29 41.52
N ARG A 76 13.95 1.22 42.01
CA ARG A 76 13.49 1.14 43.40
C ARG A 76 14.62 0.83 44.40
N LEU A 77 15.64 0.08 43.98
CA LEU A 77 16.75 -0.31 44.85
C LEU A 77 17.83 0.78 44.98
N ASP A 78 18.10 1.59 43.96
CA ASP A 78 19.06 2.71 44.07
C ASP A 78 18.53 3.87 44.92
N SER A 79 17.21 3.99 45.09
CA SER A 79 16.61 5.03 45.94
C SER A 79 16.90 4.87 47.45
N ASN A 80 17.35 3.69 47.88
CA ASN A 80 17.62 3.41 49.30
C ASN A 80 19.10 3.56 49.71
N ILE A 81 20.03 3.73 48.76
CA ILE A 81 21.47 3.88 49.03
C ILE A 81 21.98 5.16 48.37
N GLY A 82 21.65 6.29 48.99
CA GLY A 82 22.44 7.51 48.85
C GLY A 82 22.01 8.45 47.73
N GLY A 83 21.01 9.29 48.01
CA GLY A 83 21.02 10.72 47.62
C GLY A 83 21.13 11.09 46.14
N ALA A 84 20.97 10.16 45.19
CA ALA A 84 20.90 10.48 43.79
C ALA A 84 19.48 10.92 43.45
N SER A 85 19.35 12.19 43.07
CA SER A 85 18.17 12.82 42.47
C SER A 85 17.39 11.82 41.62
N SER A 86 16.11 11.63 41.95
CA SER A 86 15.10 10.91 41.16
C SER A 86 15.21 11.34 39.69
N LEU A 87 15.95 10.59 38.88
CA LEU A 87 15.96 10.75 37.43
C LEU A 87 14.60 10.20 36.98
N PRO A 88 13.66 11.05 36.52
CA PRO A 88 12.35 10.57 36.15
C PRO A 88 12.50 9.63 34.96
N ASN A 89 11.92 8.43 35.09
CA ASN A 89 11.95 7.36 34.11
C ASN A 89 11.66 7.88 32.69
N GLN A 90 12.72 7.97 31.90
CA GLN A 90 12.76 8.53 30.54
C GLN A 90 12.03 7.64 29.52
N PHE A 91 11.62 6.42 29.93
CA PHE A 91 10.82 5.47 29.16
C PHE A 91 9.37 5.42 29.64
N THR A 92 8.74 6.58 29.86
CA THR A 92 7.28 6.64 29.98
C THR A 92 6.65 6.09 28.69
N LEU A 93 5.54 5.33 28.77
CA LEU A 93 4.86 4.67 27.63
C LEU A 93 4.72 5.56 26.37
N LEU A 94 4.52 6.86 26.58
CA LEU A 94 4.38 7.87 25.55
C LEU A 94 5.69 8.16 24.79
N ASN A 95 6.84 8.13 25.47
CA ASN A 95 8.17 8.26 24.87
C ASN A 95 8.53 7.02 24.05
N SER A 96 8.17 5.83 24.55
CA SER A 96 8.37 4.57 23.83
C SER A 96 7.52 4.50 22.57
N PHE A 97 6.25 4.95 22.64
CA PHE A 97 5.38 5.06 21.47
C PHE A 97 5.96 6.02 20.42
N TRP A 98 6.36 7.21 20.85
CA TRP A 98 6.98 8.21 19.99
C TRP A 98 8.29 7.69 19.35
N PHE A 99 9.10 6.96 20.10
CA PHE A 99 10.34 6.35 19.60
C PHE A 99 10.07 5.25 18.56
N THR A 100 9.10 4.35 18.79
CA THR A 100 8.72 3.36 17.77
C THR A 100 8.21 4.00 16.49
N VAL A 101 7.40 5.06 16.59
CA VAL A 101 6.89 5.79 15.41
C VAL A 101 8.05 6.48 14.67
N GLY A 102 8.98 7.11 15.39
CA GLY A 102 10.19 7.73 14.81
C GLY A 102 11.09 6.72 14.10
N SER A 103 11.30 5.53 14.69
CA SER A 103 12.11 4.46 14.09
C SER A 103 11.47 3.87 12.82
N LEU A 104 10.13 3.77 12.77
CA LEU A 104 9.39 3.22 11.65
C LEU A 104 9.38 4.17 10.44
N MET A 105 9.31 5.47 10.71
CA MET A 105 9.27 6.53 9.68
C MET A 105 10.66 6.91 9.14
N GLN A 106 11.72 6.22 9.60
CA GLN A 106 13.09 6.41 9.11
C GLN A 106 13.51 7.89 9.10
N GLN A 107 13.13 8.65 10.13
CA GLN A 107 13.66 10.00 10.32
C GLN A 107 15.07 9.85 10.90
N VAL A 108 16.06 9.94 10.01
CA VAL A 108 17.46 10.22 10.35
C VAL A 108 17.56 11.65 10.89
#